data_AF-A0A940HK93-F1
#
_entry.id   AF-A0A940HK93-F1
#
_cell.length_a   1.000
_cell.length_b   1.000
_cell.length_c   1.000
_cell.angle_alpha   90.00
_cell.angle_beta   90.00
_cell.angle_gamma   90.00
#
_symmetry.space_group_name_H-M   'P 1'
#
loop_
_entity.id
_entity.type
_entity.pdbx_description
1 polymer ?
#
loop_
_entity_poly.entity_id
_entity_poly.type
_entity_poly.pdbx_seq_one_letter_code
_entity_poly.pdbx_strand_id
1 'polypeptide(L)'
;MNIGQQILFFISALGAFNGILLSFYFFLSKKRRTLPAFFLGCLLLAISMRVVKSVFVSFNPDLPKVCLQVGLSACFLIGPFLYYFIRSVIKPVNKIPR
;
A
#
# COMPACT_ATOMS: atom_id res chain seq x y z
N MET A 1 -4.83 -24.49 15.02
CA MET A 1 -5.21 -23.34 14.18
C MET A 1 -6.69 -23.48 13.85
N ASN A 2 -7.51 -22.46 14.12
CA ASN A 2 -8.95 -22.54 13.88
C ASN A 2 -9.25 -22.24 12.40
N ILE A 3 -10.20 -22.94 11.76
CA ILE A 3 -10.53 -22.73 10.32
C ILE A 3 -10.83 -21.26 10.01
N GLY A 4 -11.49 -20.54 10.92
CA GLY A 4 -11.75 -19.11 10.76
C GLY A 4 -10.50 -18.25 10.60
N GLN A 5 -9.40 -18.59 11.31
CA GLN A 5 -8.13 -17.88 11.18
C GLN A 5 -7.46 -18.12 9.83
N GLN A 6 -7.58 -19.34 9.28
CA GLN A 6 -7.07 -19.66 7.93
C GLN A 6 -7.83 -18.89 6.85
N ILE A 7 -9.16 -18.79 6.97
CA ILE A 7 -9.98 -18.04 6.01
C ILE A 7 -9.64 -16.54 6.07
N LEU A 8 -9.54 -15.98 7.29
CA LEU A 8 -9.14 -14.58 7.49
C LEU A 8 -7.74 -14.30 6.94
N PHE A 9 -6.80 -15.21 7.15
CA PHE A 9 -5.45 -15.12 6.59
C PHE A 9 -5.50 -15.14 5.06
N PHE A 10 -6.22 -16.10 4.48
CA PHE A 10 -6.30 -16.26 3.03
C PHE A 10 -6.90 -15.01 2.37
N ILE A 11 -8.04 -14.52 2.86
CA ILE A 11 -8.70 -13.31 2.34
C ILE A 11 -7.82 -12.08 2.50
N SER A 12 -7.15 -11.93 3.65
CA SER A 12 -6.23 -10.80 3.90
C SER A 12 -5.01 -10.85 2.98
N ALA A 13 -4.42 -12.03 2.78
CA ALA A 13 -3.29 -12.23 1.87
C ALA A 13 -3.69 -11.97 0.41
N LEU A 14 -4.87 -12.43 0.00
CA LEU A 14 -5.42 -12.20 -1.34
C LEU A 14 -5.66 -10.70 -1.59
N GLY A 15 -6.23 -10.00 -0.58
CA GLY A 15 -6.42 -8.55 -0.62
C GLY A 15 -5.11 -7.78 -0.70
N ALA A 16 -4.10 -8.16 0.09
CA ALA A 16 -2.78 -7.55 0.06
C ALA A 16 -2.08 -7.77 -1.30
N PHE A 17 -2.18 -8.97 -1.86
CA PHE A 17 -1.61 -9.29 -3.16
C PHE A 17 -2.26 -8.44 -4.26
N ASN A 18 -3.59 -8.33 -4.25
CA ASN A 18 -4.32 -7.51 -5.23
C ASN A 18 -3.96 -6.02 -5.10
N GLY A 19 -3.85 -5.51 -3.88
CA GLY A 19 -3.43 -4.12 -3.63
C GLY A 19 -2.01 -3.83 -4.12
N ILE A 20 -1.06 -4.76 -3.98
CA ILE A 20 0.29 -4.66 -4.54
C ILE A 20 0.24 -4.65 -6.06
N LEU A 21 -0.51 -5.58 -6.67
CA LEU A 21 -0.63 -5.69 -8.11
C LEU A 21 -1.20 -4.41 -8.74
N LEU A 22 -2.25 -3.86 -8.11
CA LEU A 22 -2.90 -2.63 -8.54
C LEU A 22 -2.00 -1.40 -8.35
N SER A 23 -1.24 -1.34 -7.26
CA SER A 23 -0.21 -0.31 -7.06
C SER A 23 0.84 -0.34 -8.17
N PHE A 24 1.35 -1.54 -8.49
CA PHE A 24 2.33 -1.73 -9.56
C PHE A 24 1.74 -1.38 -10.93
N TYR A 25 0.47 -1.71 -11.16
CA TYR A 25 -0.26 -1.30 -12.35
C TYR A 25 -0.32 0.22 -12.51
N PHE A 26 -0.55 0.97 -11.43
CA PHE A 26 -0.51 2.44 -11.45
C PHE A 26 0.90 2.99 -11.73
N PHE A 27 1.96 2.34 -11.25
CA PHE A 27 3.35 2.75 -11.57
C PHE A 27 3.76 2.45 -13.02
N LEU A 28 3.37 1.29 -13.55
CA LEU A 28 3.71 0.83 -14.90
C LEU A 28 2.83 1.46 -15.99
N SER A 29 1.62 1.92 -15.65
CA SER A 29 0.70 2.56 -16.59
C SER A 29 1.20 3.94 -17.03
N LYS A 30 2.13 3.93 -18.00
CA LYS A 30 2.77 5.11 -18.61
C LYS A 30 1.76 6.08 -19.26
N LYS A 31 0.57 5.58 -19.61
CA LYS A 31 -0.51 6.35 -20.26
C LYS A 31 -1.34 7.25 -19.31
N ARG A 32 -1.27 7.02 -17.99
CA ARG A 32 -1.92 7.85 -16.96
C ARG A 32 -0.97 8.23 -15.83
N ARG A 33 0.25 8.68 -16.15
CA ARG A 33 1.15 9.33 -15.18
C ARG A 33 0.63 10.69 -14.76
N THR A 34 -0.49 10.71 -14.06
CA THR A 34 -0.97 11.89 -13.34
C THR A 34 -0.43 11.80 -11.91
N LEU A 35 -0.06 12.95 -11.33
CA LEU A 35 0.37 13.01 -9.93
C LEU A 35 -0.58 12.25 -8.96
N PRO A 36 -1.93 12.34 -9.11
CA PRO A 36 -2.85 11.54 -8.31
C PRO A 36 -2.67 10.03 -8.44
N ALA A 37 -2.46 9.50 -9.66
CA ALA A 37 -2.31 8.07 -9.86
C ALA A 37 -1.04 7.52 -9.19
N PHE A 38 0.03 8.32 -9.18
CA PHE A 38 1.27 8.00 -8.47
C PHE A 38 1.06 7.96 -6.94
N PHE A 39 0.44 9.01 -6.38
CA PHE A 39 0.14 9.05 -4.94
C PHE A 39 -0.84 7.95 -4.51
N LEU A 40 -1.84 7.65 -5.33
CA LEU A 40 -2.77 6.54 -5.12
C LEU A 40 -2.03 5.18 -5.14
N GLY A 41 -1.09 4.99 -6.07
CA GLY A 41 -0.23 3.81 -6.13
C GLY A 41 0.60 3.65 -4.87
N CYS A 42 1.30 4.70 -4.44
CA CYS A 42 2.06 4.72 -3.18
C CYS A 42 1.19 4.41 -1.95
N LEU A 43 -0.02 4.99 -1.90
CA LEU A 43 -0.99 4.76 -0.82
C LEU A 43 -1.42 3.28 -0.77
N LEU A 44 -1.78 2.70 -1.92
CA LEU A 44 -2.16 1.28 -2.02
C LEU A 44 -1.01 0.36 -1.61
N LEU A 45 0.23 0.70 -1.99
CA LEU A 45 1.41 -0.07 -1.60
C LEU A 45 1.61 -0.06 -0.09
N ALA A 46 1.51 1.12 0.54
CA ALA A 46 1.66 1.28 1.98
C ALA A 46 0.58 0.52 2.77
N ILE A 47 -0.68 0.57 2.31
CA ILE A 47 -1.79 -0.19 2.91
C ILE A 47 -1.55 -1.70 2.75
N SER A 48 -1.16 -2.15 1.56
CA SER A 48 -0.93 -3.58 1.31
C SER A 48 0.24 -4.12 2.15
N MET A 49 1.33 -3.35 2.26
CA MET A 49 2.47 -3.70 3.12
C MET A 49 2.10 -3.81 4.60
N ARG A 50 1.17 -2.96 5.07
CA ARG A 50 0.61 -3.06 6.43
C ARG A 50 -0.16 -4.37 6.62
N VAL A 51 -0.97 -4.78 5.63
CA VAL A 51 -1.70 -6.05 5.68
C VAL A 51 -0.71 -7.23 5.66
N VAL A 52 0.31 -7.20 4.80
CA VAL A 52 1.37 -8.23 4.78
C VAL A 52 2.06 -8.35 6.13
N LYS A 53 2.41 -7.24 6.79
CA LYS A 53 2.99 -7.27 8.15
C LYS A 53 2.04 -7.94 9.15
N SER A 54 0.76 -7.58 9.14
CA SER A 54 -0.24 -8.15 10.06
C SER A 54 -0.42 -9.65 9.85
N VAL A 55 -0.39 -10.08 8.59
CA VAL A 55 -0.51 -11.47 8.15
C VAL A 55 0.74 -12.29 8.55
N PHE A 56 1.94 -11.72 8.38
CA PHE A 56 3.20 -12.34 8.78
C PHE A 56 3.38 -12.48 10.30
N VAL A 57 3.00 -11.44 11.08
CA VAL A 57 3.06 -11.50 12.55
C VAL A 57 2.14 -12.59 13.11
N SER A 58 1.00 -12.87 12.47
CA SER A 58 0.11 -13.96 12.87
C SER A 58 0.69 -15.36 12.63
N PHE A 59 1.68 -15.50 11.74
CA PHE A 59 2.28 -16.79 11.39
C PHE A 59 3.67 -17.02 12.02
N ASN A 60 4.43 -15.96 12.29
CA ASN A 60 5.76 -16.06 12.89
C ASN A 60 5.99 -14.89 13.88
N PRO A 61 5.97 -15.14 15.19
CA PRO A 61 6.28 -14.12 16.20
C PRO A 61 7.77 -13.72 16.23
N ASP A 62 8.68 -14.56 15.72
CA ASP A 62 10.14 -14.31 15.64
C ASP A 62 10.58 -13.49 14.42
N LEU A 63 9.73 -12.58 13.92
CA LEU A 63 10.07 -11.77 12.77
C LEU A 63 11.19 -10.75 13.08
N PRO A 64 12.19 -10.58 12.20
CA PRO A 64 13.23 -9.57 12.36
C PRO A 64 12.62 -8.17 12.52
N LYS A 65 13.12 -7.39 13.48
CA LYS A 65 12.69 -6.00 13.77
C LYS A 65 12.63 -5.10 12.52
N VAL A 66 13.43 -5.42 11.50
CA VAL A 66 13.47 -4.77 10.19
C VAL A 66 12.10 -4.81 9.48
N CYS A 67 11.39 -5.94 9.46
CA CYS A 67 10.05 -6.04 8.85
C CYS A 67 9.01 -5.17 9.59
N LEU A 68 9.18 -5.02 10.91
CA LEU A 68 8.31 -4.23 11.76
C LEU A 68 8.52 -2.72 11.51
N GLN A 69 9.78 -2.31 11.34
CA GLN A 69 10.16 -0.94 11.06
C GLN A 69 9.71 -0.48 9.66
N VAL A 70 9.84 -1.36 8.65
CA VAL A 70 9.39 -1.05 7.29
C VAL A 70 7.86 -0.84 7.24
N GLY A 71 7.09 -1.67 7.96
CA GLY A 71 5.65 -1.48 8.10
C GLY A 71 5.26 -0.18 8.82
N LEU A 72 6.03 0.22 9.84
CA LEU A 72 5.81 1.49 10.54
C LEU A 72 6.15 2.71 9.68
N SER A 73 7.25 2.67 8.92
CA SER A 73 7.56 3.74 7.97
C SER A 73 6.49 3.85 6.88
N ALA A 74 5.99 2.72 6.38
CA ALA A 74 4.89 2.72 5.43
C ALA A 74 3.64 3.37 6.05
N CYS A 75 3.29 3.04 7.30
CA CYS A 75 2.19 3.68 8.03
C CYS A 75 2.37 5.20 8.17
N PHE A 76 3.59 5.66 8.51
CA PHE A 76 3.87 7.09 8.62
C PHE A 76 3.71 7.80 7.27
N LEU A 77 4.05 7.13 6.16
CA LEU A 77 3.88 7.67 4.81
C LEU A 77 2.43 7.65 4.29
N ILE A 78 1.51 6.87 4.89
CA ILE A 78 0.08 6.87 4.48
C ILE A 78 -0.53 8.28 4.59
N GLY A 79 -0.27 8.98 5.69
CA GLY A 79 -0.79 10.33 5.95
C GLY A 79 -0.40 11.36 4.87
N PRO A 80 0.90 11.60 4.64
CA PRO A 80 1.34 12.54 3.60
C PRO A 80 0.93 12.08 2.20
N PHE A 81 0.97 10.78 1.88
CA PHE A 81 0.49 10.31 0.57
C PHE A 81 -1.00 10.54 0.35
N LEU A 82 -1.84 10.34 1.37
CA LEU A 82 -3.26 10.65 1.30
C LEU A 82 -3.50 12.15 1.12
N TYR A 83 -2.77 12.98 1.87
CA TYR A 83 -2.86 14.44 1.75
C TYR A 83 -2.49 14.92 0.34
N TYR A 84 -1.35 14.46 -0.19
CA TYR A 84 -0.92 14.81 -1.54
C TYR A 84 -1.83 14.23 -2.63
N PHE A 85 -2.37 13.03 -2.43
CA PHE A 85 -3.40 12.47 -3.30
C PHE A 85 -4.62 13.39 -3.38
N ILE A 86 -5.24 13.72 -2.24
CA ILE A 86 -6.42 14.59 -2.19
C ILE A 86 -6.10 15.98 -2.77
N ARG A 87 -4.95 16.55 -2.42
CA ARG A 87 -4.52 17.85 -2.97
C ARG A 87 -4.34 17.82 -4.48
N SER A 88 -3.80 16.73 -5.03
CA SER A 88 -3.62 16.55 -6.48
C SER A 88 -4.93 16.30 -7.24
N VAL A 89 -5.95 15.77 -6.56
CA VAL A 89 -7.30 15.60 -7.11
C VAL A 89 -8.07 16.92 -7.10
N ILE A 90 -7.99 17.69 -6.00
CA ILE A 90 -8.71 18.97 -5.84
C ILE A 90 -8.08 20.09 -6.69
N LYS A 91 -6.74 20.15 -6.76
CA LYS A 91 -6.01 21.04 -7.67
C LYS A 91 -5.27 20.16 -8.69
N PRO A 92 -5.91 19.80 -9.82
CA PRO A 92 -5.20 19.12 -10.89
C PRO A 92 -4.10 20.05 -11.39
N VAL A 93 -2.85 19.75 -11.02
CA VAL A 93 -1.68 20.49 -11.50
C VAL A 93 -1.59 20.22 -13.00
N ASN A 94 -2.05 21.19 -13.79
CA ASN A 94 -2.21 21.06 -15.24
C ASN A 94 -0.87 21.04 -16.01
N LYS A 95 0.27 21.28 -15.35
CA LYS A 95 1.61 21.16 -15.96
C LYS A 95 2.66 20.76 -14.91
N ILE A 96 3.33 19.65 -15.17
CA ILE A 96 4.64 19.35 -14.58
C ILE A 96 5.63 20.27 -15.32
N PRO A 97 6.31 21.23 -14.67
CA PRO A 97 7.37 21.97 -15.34
C PRO A 97 8.46 20.97 -15.74
N ARG A 98 8.77 20.95 -17.05
CA ARG A 98 9.81 20.12 -17.64
C ARG A 98 11.19 20.50 -17.14
#